data_AF-A0A5S4XE76-F1
#
_entry.id   AF-A0A5S4XE76-F1
#
_cell.length_a   1.000
_cell.length_b   1.000
_cell.length_c   1.000
_cell.angle_alpha   90.00
_cell.angle_beta   90.00
_cell.angle_gamma   90.00
#
_symmetry.space_group_name_H-M   'P 1'
#
loop_
_entity.id
_entity.type
_entity.pdbx_description
1 polymer ?
#
loop_
_entity_poly.entity_id
_entity_poly.type
_entity_poly.pdbx_seq_one_letter_code
_entity_poly.pdbx_strand_id
1 'polypeptide(L)'
;MRHVRAALLVLIAWTAPAVAQQYSNVPGLTVIGRLGYPGDTGPSQPIPFATLQTYLGSVFGPGSATIGNLVLWNNVTGTLLKDGGSITAFGITLVGAANAAAAYGVLGVIPCAQTAALTGDITKPSGSCVTTLAYNYTTSLTGGSARAIRSKLGDVIEAADWGVVCDGSTDTRVALQSAIDNTPEGGTLRISKQSTTGACVVSKSAGPFALSVSKPIHLLCDSSVAIKPNSTLGTTSSVNDVIHLFGHIDGINWQTIIEGCLIGDPSAASRYGRHGLVFDTTTASTYFRAPVIKNVYIQAGTSGSGYGIALLNSVVNNPNGGIYQADIGAGSIIQGGILLSGTGDSINIHDAIIPYNATASADNNGIFIDVANGGSGMAGNTTLRNLNFSQPKGVNVSCAYNLLIDGGEYEGQATLTGNALIDVSGATCTVVGTKIRNAQIQYTAGFGTPLLCRITANVGHIVFDGNTLATPTSYTPCSNASTALQVGPNSWNTGATHFSGTAAANTFGGG
;
A
#
# COMPACT_ATOMS: atom_id res chain seq x y z
N MET A 1 -55.75 43.84 -20.19
CA MET A 1 -56.02 43.82 -18.73
C MET A 1 -54.71 43.71 -17.98
N ARG A 2 -54.47 44.63 -17.02
CA ARG A 2 -53.49 44.58 -15.90
C ARG A 2 -52.01 44.32 -16.28
N HIS A 3 -51.13 45.32 -16.37
CA HIS A 3 -50.50 46.14 -15.31
C HIS A 3 -49.69 45.35 -14.25
N VAL A 4 -48.45 45.85 -14.02
CA VAL A 4 -47.61 45.83 -12.79
C VAL A 4 -46.65 44.62 -12.65
N ARG A 5 -45.34 44.73 -12.35
CA ARG A 5 -44.31 45.79 -12.18
C ARG A 5 -42.91 45.13 -12.02
N ALA A 6 -41.86 45.94 -12.24
CA ALA A 6 -40.51 45.94 -11.64
C ALA A 6 -39.47 44.90 -12.13
N ALA A 7 -38.20 45.23 -12.39
CA ALA A 7 -37.44 46.46 -12.19
C ALA A 7 -36.36 46.61 -13.29
N LEU A 8 -36.28 47.82 -13.86
CA LEU A 8 -35.24 48.28 -14.75
C LEU A 8 -34.16 48.94 -13.88
N LEU A 9 -32.99 48.31 -13.74
CA LEU A 9 -31.83 48.92 -13.10
C LEU A 9 -30.99 49.62 -14.19
N VAL A 10 -31.30 50.89 -14.46
CA VAL A 10 -30.46 51.76 -15.28
C VAL A 10 -29.32 52.27 -14.40
N LEU A 11 -28.10 51.83 -14.68
CA LEU A 11 -26.87 52.35 -14.10
C LEU A 11 -26.61 53.75 -14.70
N ILE A 12 -27.12 54.79 -14.04
CA ILE A 12 -26.77 56.18 -14.36
C ILE A 12 -25.47 56.50 -13.63
N ALA A 13 -24.35 56.41 -14.34
CA ALA A 13 -23.07 56.93 -13.87
C ALA A 13 -23.12 58.45 -13.80
N TRP A 14 -23.31 59.00 -12.59
CA TRP A 14 -22.99 60.38 -12.30
C TRP A 14 -21.47 60.49 -12.18
N THR A 15 -20.80 60.77 -13.29
CA THR A 15 -19.41 61.26 -13.25
C THR A 15 -19.44 62.64 -12.62
N ALA A 16 -19.15 62.73 -11.32
CA ALA A 16 -18.79 64.00 -10.72
C ALA A 16 -17.58 64.56 -11.50
N PRO A 17 -17.63 65.82 -11.97
CA PRO A 17 -16.47 66.41 -12.63
C PRO A 17 -15.33 66.43 -11.60
N ALA A 18 -14.25 65.70 -11.88
CA ALA A 18 -13.00 65.84 -11.15
C ALA A 18 -12.50 67.26 -11.42
N VAL A 19 -12.81 68.19 -10.51
CA VAL A 19 -12.24 69.53 -10.54
C VAL A 19 -10.75 69.34 -10.23
N ALA A 20 -9.91 69.36 -11.27
CA ALA A 20 -8.47 69.34 -11.10
C ALA A 20 -8.09 70.58 -10.27
N GLN A 21 -7.71 70.36 -9.01
CA GLN A 21 -7.30 71.44 -8.12
C GLN A 21 -5.96 71.98 -8.63
N GLN A 22 -5.99 73.11 -9.35
CA GLN A 22 -4.77 73.79 -9.80
C GLN A 22 -4.16 74.58 -8.65
N TYR A 23 -2.92 74.24 -8.29
CA TYR A 23 -2.10 75.05 -7.38
C TYR A 23 -1.26 75.99 -8.22
N SER A 24 -1.66 77.26 -8.32
CA SER A 24 -0.99 78.25 -9.17
C SER A 24 0.39 78.64 -8.66
N ASN A 25 0.72 78.36 -7.39
CA ASN A 25 2.04 78.58 -6.79
C ASN A 25 2.35 77.47 -5.77
N VAL A 26 3.18 76.49 -6.15
CA VAL A 26 3.69 75.45 -5.26
C VAL A 26 5.12 75.84 -4.84
N PRO A 27 5.39 76.14 -3.55
CA PRO A 27 6.74 76.45 -3.10
C PRO A 27 7.70 75.30 -3.41
N GLY A 28 8.93 75.62 -3.83
CA GLY A 28 9.96 74.60 -4.03
C GLY A 28 10.14 73.74 -2.78
N LEU A 29 10.35 72.43 -2.95
CA LEU A 29 10.46 71.43 -1.87
C LEU A 29 9.14 71.15 -1.12
N THR A 30 8.02 70.99 -1.85
CA THR A 30 6.74 70.50 -1.30
C THR A 30 6.21 69.32 -2.12
N VAL A 31 5.41 68.45 -1.48
CA VAL A 31 4.64 67.38 -2.15
C VAL A 31 3.15 67.69 -1.97
N ILE A 32 2.35 67.54 -3.03
CA ILE A 32 0.90 67.66 -2.93
C ILE A 32 0.34 66.33 -2.38
N GLY A 33 -0.26 66.36 -1.20
CA GLY A 33 -0.80 65.15 -0.57
C GLY A 33 -1.81 65.45 0.53
N ARG A 34 -2.15 64.43 1.31
CA ARG A 34 -2.98 64.54 2.52
C ARG A 34 -2.19 64.05 3.73
N LEU A 35 -2.23 64.82 4.82
CA LEU A 35 -1.78 64.39 6.14
C LEU A 35 -3.02 63.97 6.93
N GLY A 36 -3.16 62.69 7.24
CA GLY A 36 -4.34 62.13 7.89
C GLY A 36 -4.28 60.60 7.98
N TYR A 37 -5.30 59.99 8.58
CA TYR A 37 -5.41 58.54 8.66
C TYR A 37 -6.02 57.95 7.39
N PRO A 38 -5.81 56.66 7.08
CA PRO A 38 -6.49 56.00 5.97
C PRO A 38 -8.01 56.13 6.11
N GLY A 39 -8.66 56.87 5.20
CA GLY A 39 -10.11 57.12 5.19
C GLY A 39 -10.54 58.58 5.21
N ASP A 40 -9.63 59.54 5.46
CA ASP A 40 -9.97 60.95 5.53
C ASP A 40 -10.36 61.55 4.15
N THR A 41 -11.54 62.17 4.07
CA THR A 41 -12.06 62.85 2.88
C THR A 41 -11.92 64.37 3.01
N GLY A 42 -10.93 64.97 2.34
CA GLY A 42 -10.71 66.41 2.26
C GLY A 42 -9.82 66.80 1.06
N PRO A 43 -9.67 68.08 0.69
CA PRO A 43 -8.82 68.46 -0.44
C PRO A 43 -7.33 68.15 -0.18
N SER A 44 -6.57 67.85 -1.24
CA SER A 44 -5.11 67.73 -1.11
C SER A 44 -4.51 69.12 -0.82
N GLN A 45 -3.33 69.17 -0.21
CA GLN A 45 -2.63 70.43 0.07
C GLN A 45 -1.11 70.29 -0.15
N PRO A 46 -0.38 71.39 -0.43
CA PRO A 46 1.08 71.37 -0.46
C PRO A 46 1.63 71.09 0.94
N ILE A 47 2.43 70.05 1.06
CA ILE A 47 3.10 69.64 2.30
C ILE A 47 4.60 69.94 2.12
N PRO A 48 5.17 70.87 2.90
CA PRO A 48 6.61 71.12 2.88
C PRO A 48 7.40 69.86 3.24
N PHE A 49 8.53 69.61 2.56
CA PHE A 49 9.40 68.46 2.89
C PHE A 49 9.89 68.50 4.34
N ALA A 50 10.08 69.68 4.94
CA ALA A 50 10.42 69.83 6.36
C ALA A 50 9.36 69.21 7.30
N THR A 51 8.09 69.22 6.89
CA THR A 51 6.97 68.62 7.61
C THR A 51 6.91 67.10 7.43
N LEU A 52 7.35 66.59 6.27
CA LEU A 52 7.52 65.14 6.04
C LEU A 52 8.73 64.59 6.80
N GLN A 53 9.78 65.38 6.96
CA GLN A 53 11.00 65.02 7.69
C GLN A 53 10.76 64.90 9.20
N THR A 54 9.74 65.58 9.74
CA THR A 54 9.28 65.40 11.13
C THR A 54 8.33 64.21 11.31
N TYR A 55 7.77 63.65 10.23
CA TYR A 55 6.88 62.48 10.25
C TYR A 55 7.59 61.16 9.88
N LEU A 56 8.72 61.22 9.19
CA LEU A 56 9.60 60.07 8.93
C LEU A 56 10.58 59.88 10.10
N GLY A 57 10.10 59.37 11.24
CA GLY A 57 11.01 58.98 12.32
C GLY A 57 10.47 58.79 13.73
N SER A 58 9.16 58.82 13.97
CA SER A 58 8.61 58.63 15.32
C SER A 58 7.60 57.48 15.36
N VAL A 59 8.12 56.28 15.64
CA VAL A 59 7.31 55.24 16.28
C VAL A 59 6.95 55.77 17.66
N PHE A 60 5.66 56.10 17.88
CA PHE A 60 5.15 56.39 19.22
C PHE A 60 5.11 55.10 20.05
N GLY A 61 6.23 54.77 20.68
CA GLY A 61 6.29 53.92 21.87
C GLY A 61 6.21 54.77 23.15
N PRO A 62 5.93 54.18 24.32
CA PRO A 62 5.78 54.91 25.57
C PRO A 62 7.08 55.66 25.89
N GLY A 63 6.93 56.84 26.49
CA GLY A 63 7.94 57.89 26.67
C GLY A 63 9.13 57.56 27.59
N SER A 64 9.75 56.38 27.44
CA SER A 64 11.00 56.01 28.09
C SER A 64 12.04 55.42 27.12
N ALA A 65 11.78 55.35 25.82
CA ALA A 65 12.79 54.89 24.86
C ALA A 65 13.89 55.95 24.71
N THR A 66 14.98 55.77 25.43
CA THR A 66 16.21 56.54 25.22
C THR A 66 16.75 56.22 23.83
N ILE A 67 17.15 57.24 23.07
CA ILE A 67 17.71 57.05 21.72
C ILE A 67 18.90 56.09 21.82
N GLY A 68 18.86 55.00 21.05
CA GLY A 68 19.96 54.04 20.96
C GLY A 68 19.79 52.73 21.74
N ASN A 69 18.61 52.39 22.28
CA ASN A 69 18.38 51.06 22.88
C ASN A 69 17.63 50.12 21.93
N LEU A 70 17.94 48.82 21.97
CA LEU A 70 17.14 47.78 21.30
C LEU A 70 16.06 47.26 22.24
N VAL A 71 14.80 47.33 21.83
CA VAL A 71 13.66 46.89 22.64
C VAL A 71 12.87 45.79 21.96
N LEU A 72 12.37 44.83 22.74
CA LEU A 72 11.41 43.83 22.28
C LEU A 72 10.00 44.28 22.66
N TRP A 73 9.14 44.50 21.66
CA TRP A 73 7.81 45.10 21.83
C TRP A 73 6.71 44.14 21.39
N ASN A 74 5.63 44.05 22.17
CA ASN A 74 4.44 43.30 21.79
C ASN A 74 3.45 44.23 21.06
N ASN A 75 3.36 44.06 19.74
CA ASN A 75 2.42 44.83 18.90
C ASN A 75 0.93 44.50 19.15
N VAL A 76 0.62 43.39 19.82
CA VAL A 76 -0.76 43.01 20.13
C VAL A 76 -1.24 43.66 21.42
N THR A 77 -0.38 43.72 22.45
CA THR A 77 -0.74 44.28 23.77
C THR A 77 -0.27 45.72 23.97
N GLY A 78 0.56 46.25 23.08
CA GLY A 78 1.12 47.60 23.21
C GLY A 78 2.04 47.74 24.43
N THR A 79 2.74 46.67 24.82
CA THR A 79 3.63 46.66 25.99
C THR A 79 5.06 46.30 25.64
N LEU A 80 6.01 46.92 26.35
CA LEU A 80 7.42 46.56 26.32
C LEU A 80 7.60 45.21 26.99
N LEU A 81 8.15 44.23 26.26
CA LEU A 81 8.43 42.91 26.81
C LEU A 81 9.84 42.85 27.41
N LYS A 82 10.83 43.54 26.81
CA LYS A 82 12.21 43.55 27.28
C LYS A 82 13.00 44.74 26.74
N ASP A 83 13.82 45.37 27.58
CA ASP A 83 14.85 46.34 27.16
C ASP A 83 16.21 45.63 27.07
N GLY A 84 16.84 45.70 25.90
CA GLY A 84 18.14 45.11 25.60
C GLY A 84 19.34 45.99 25.96
N GLY A 85 19.11 47.22 26.45
CA GLY A 85 20.16 48.16 26.82
C GLY A 85 20.71 48.99 25.65
N SER A 86 21.70 49.84 25.96
CA SER A 86 22.29 50.84 25.04
C SER A 86 23.18 50.23 23.96
N ILE A 87 22.94 50.64 22.72
CA ILE A 87 23.75 50.38 21.54
C ILE A 87 24.69 51.59 21.35
N THR A 88 25.94 51.46 21.78
CA THR A 88 26.89 52.59 21.86
C THR A 88 27.65 52.92 20.56
N ALA A 89 27.16 52.54 19.37
CA ALA A 89 27.84 52.93 18.11
C ALA A 89 26.91 52.93 16.89
N PHE A 90 26.66 54.11 16.32
CA PHE A 90 26.17 54.26 14.94
C PHE A 90 27.15 55.12 14.13
N GLY A 91 27.95 54.44 13.30
CA GLY A 91 28.46 54.97 12.03
C GLY A 91 27.79 54.18 10.91
N ILE A 92 27.45 54.83 9.80
CA ILE A 92 26.58 54.34 8.71
C ILE A 92 27.28 53.26 7.87
N THR A 93 27.74 52.17 8.47
CA THR A 93 28.38 51.07 7.75
C THR A 93 28.01 49.75 8.41
N LEU A 94 27.32 48.90 7.65
CA LEU A 94 27.03 47.47 7.83
C LEU A 94 27.32 46.91 9.23
N VAL A 95 26.25 46.54 9.94
CA VAL A 95 26.30 45.78 11.20
C VAL A 95 27.24 44.59 11.03
N GLY A 96 28.41 44.64 11.65
CA GLY A 96 29.33 43.51 11.71
C GLY A 96 28.66 42.36 12.48
N ALA A 97 28.82 41.13 11.98
CA ALA A 97 28.17 39.91 12.49
C ALA A 97 28.31 39.69 14.02
N ALA A 98 29.35 40.24 14.65
CA ALA A 98 29.57 40.19 16.09
C ALA A 98 28.48 40.90 16.91
N ASN A 99 27.95 42.03 16.43
CA ASN A 99 26.97 42.83 17.16
C ASN A 99 25.55 42.25 17.02
N ALA A 100 25.27 41.57 15.90
CA ALA A 100 24.03 40.82 15.72
C ALA A 100 24.01 39.57 16.63
N ALA A 101 25.12 38.83 16.72
CA ALA A 101 25.26 37.66 17.61
C ALA A 101 25.03 38.00 19.09
N ALA A 102 25.52 39.16 19.56
CA ALA A 102 25.29 39.64 20.92
C ALA A 102 23.81 39.97 21.17
N ALA A 103 23.09 40.54 20.19
CA ALA A 103 21.66 40.81 20.30
C ALA A 103 20.81 39.52 20.29
N TYR A 104 21.20 38.49 19.53
CA TYR A 104 20.48 37.21 19.47
C TYR A 104 20.58 36.40 20.78
N GLY A 105 21.74 36.43 21.45
CA GLY A 105 21.92 35.78 22.75
C GLY A 105 21.09 36.40 23.87
N VAL A 106 20.79 37.69 23.79
CA VAL A 106 20.03 38.43 24.81
C VAL A 106 18.52 38.34 24.59
N LEU A 107 18.04 38.16 23.35
CA LEU A 107 16.62 38.17 23.01
C LEU A 107 15.95 36.77 22.91
N GLY A 108 16.73 35.68 22.92
CA GLY A 108 16.18 34.31 23.00
C GLY A 108 15.33 33.87 21.79
N VAL A 109 15.29 34.67 20.72
CA VAL A 109 14.64 34.34 19.45
C VAL A 109 15.69 33.74 18.53
N ILE A 110 15.55 32.46 18.20
CA ILE A 110 16.31 31.82 17.11
C ILE A 110 15.43 31.92 15.86
N PRO A 111 15.59 32.92 14.98
CA PRO A 111 15.01 32.83 13.66
C PRO A 111 15.76 31.76 12.86
N CYS A 112 15.01 30.85 12.26
CA CYS A 112 15.50 29.99 11.19
C CYS A 112 16.21 30.87 10.14
N ALA A 113 17.44 30.49 9.80
CA ALA A 113 18.37 31.28 9.00
C ALA A 113 17.72 31.83 7.72
N GLN A 114 17.49 33.15 7.68
CA GLN A 114 17.42 33.83 6.40
C GLN A 114 18.83 33.90 5.84
N THR A 115 19.03 33.22 4.73
CA THR A 115 20.28 33.22 3.95
C THR A 115 20.72 34.65 3.67
N ALA A 116 21.85 35.05 4.24
CA ALA A 116 22.64 36.16 3.71
C ALA A 116 23.06 35.82 2.28
N ALA A 117 23.02 36.82 1.40
CA ALA A 117 23.43 36.71 0.00
C ALA A 117 24.80 36.02 -0.11
N LEU A 118 24.87 34.99 -0.97
CA LEU A 118 26.08 34.22 -1.22
C LEU A 118 27.26 35.12 -1.63
N THR A 119 28.25 35.24 -0.76
CA THR A 119 29.66 35.30 -1.15
C THR A 119 30.47 34.62 -0.05
N GLY A 120 30.73 33.33 -0.24
CA GLY A 120 31.78 32.60 0.48
C GLY A 120 31.42 32.05 1.85
N ASP A 121 30.56 31.02 1.91
CA ASP A 121 30.76 29.91 2.86
C ASP A 121 30.02 28.66 2.38
N ILE A 122 30.76 27.69 1.84
CA ILE A 122 30.28 26.33 1.55
C ILE A 122 30.96 25.38 2.54
N THR A 123 30.97 25.71 3.82
CA THR A 123 31.44 24.79 4.87
C THR A 123 30.54 24.85 6.11
N LYS A 124 29.28 24.42 5.91
CA LYS A 124 28.26 23.90 6.89
C LYS A 124 27.04 24.81 7.13
N PRO A 125 25.81 24.25 7.29
CA PRO A 125 25.47 22.83 7.34
C PRO A 125 24.66 22.36 6.12
N SER A 126 25.16 21.30 5.48
CA SER A 126 24.40 20.36 4.65
C SER A 126 23.42 19.51 5.50
N GLY A 127 22.79 20.11 6.52
CA GLY A 127 22.06 19.41 7.59
C GLY A 127 20.76 20.10 8.01
N SER A 128 20.16 20.93 7.16
CA SER A 128 18.84 21.53 7.40
C SER A 128 17.91 21.21 6.23
N CYS A 129 16.72 20.68 6.54
CA CYS A 129 15.73 20.06 5.64
C CYS A 129 15.17 20.96 4.51
N VAL A 130 15.72 22.16 4.29
CA VAL A 130 15.29 23.11 3.27
C VAL A 130 16.49 23.63 2.48
N THR A 131 17.34 22.73 1.96
CA THR A 131 17.99 23.05 0.68
C THR A 131 16.95 22.84 -0.40
N THR A 132 16.29 23.92 -0.79
CA THR A 132 15.64 24.03 -2.09
C THR A 132 16.75 24.02 -3.13
N LEU A 133 17.36 22.85 -3.36
CA LEU A 133 18.06 22.59 -4.62
C LEU A 133 16.95 22.60 -5.68
N ALA A 134 16.68 23.80 -6.20
CA ALA A 134 15.82 24.05 -7.34
C ALA A 134 16.48 23.53 -8.63
N TYR A 135 17.05 22.33 -8.58
CA TYR A 135 17.42 21.61 -9.78
C TYR A 135 16.14 20.95 -10.26
N ASN A 136 15.56 21.54 -11.29
CA ASN A 136 14.49 20.89 -12.02
C ASN A 136 15.14 19.82 -12.90
N TYR A 137 14.68 18.57 -12.82
CA TYR A 137 14.98 17.58 -13.84
C TYR A 137 14.29 18.03 -15.12
N THR A 138 15.00 18.77 -15.97
CA THR A 138 14.53 19.17 -17.30
C THR A 138 15.05 18.16 -18.30
N THR A 139 14.16 17.30 -18.81
CA THR A 139 14.51 16.50 -19.99
C THR A 139 14.36 17.38 -21.22
N SER A 140 15.34 17.37 -22.13
CA SER A 140 15.20 17.96 -23.47
C SER A 140 14.28 17.15 -24.40
N LEU A 141 13.52 16.21 -23.84
CA LEU A 141 12.65 15.28 -24.56
C LEU A 141 11.25 15.89 -24.65
N THR A 142 10.69 15.90 -25.86
CA THR A 142 9.30 16.28 -26.12
C THR A 142 8.35 15.52 -25.17
N GLY A 143 7.55 16.25 -24.39
CA GLY A 143 6.59 15.68 -23.43
C GLY A 143 7.10 15.53 -21.99
N GLY A 144 8.38 15.76 -21.71
CA GLY A 144 8.89 15.75 -20.34
C GLY A 144 8.50 17.00 -19.55
N SER A 145 8.04 16.82 -18.31
CA SER A 145 7.76 17.92 -17.39
C SER A 145 8.92 18.15 -16.42
N ALA A 146 9.21 19.43 -16.16
CA ALA A 146 10.17 19.82 -15.13
C ALA A 146 9.64 19.41 -13.76
N ARG A 147 10.44 18.66 -12.99
CA ARG A 147 10.11 18.25 -11.61
C ARG A 147 11.23 18.66 -10.67
N ALA A 148 10.89 19.09 -9.45
CA ALA A 148 11.87 19.31 -8.40
C ALA A 148 12.56 17.98 -8.02
N ILE A 149 13.87 17.98 -7.74
CA ILE A 149 14.60 16.78 -7.27
C ILE A 149 13.84 16.07 -6.14
N ARG A 150 13.31 16.82 -5.17
CA ARG A 150 12.59 16.24 -4.03
C ARG A 150 11.33 15.48 -4.46
N SER A 151 10.64 15.95 -5.50
CA SER A 151 9.51 15.23 -6.11
C SER A 151 9.99 13.97 -6.83
N LYS A 152 11.12 14.02 -7.54
CA LYS A 152 11.68 12.87 -8.25
C LYS A 152 12.20 11.78 -7.31
N LEU A 153 12.83 12.17 -6.20
CA LEU A 153 13.29 11.25 -5.16
C LEU A 153 12.12 10.54 -4.46
N GLY A 154 10.92 11.13 -4.45
CA GLY A 154 9.71 10.51 -3.93
C GLY A 154 9.00 9.54 -4.88
N ASP A 155 9.54 9.29 -6.09
CA ASP A 155 8.95 8.32 -7.03
C ASP A 155 9.00 6.88 -6.49
N VAL A 156 10.03 6.56 -5.72
CA VAL A 156 10.14 5.32 -4.95
C VAL A 156 10.46 5.74 -3.52
N ILE A 157 9.66 5.26 -2.60
CA ILE A 157 9.79 5.55 -1.19
C ILE A 157 10.59 4.42 -0.53
N GLU A 158 11.65 4.75 0.20
CA GLU A 158 12.49 3.76 0.89
C GLU A 158 12.14 3.68 2.37
N ALA A 159 11.75 2.49 2.86
CA ALA A 159 11.31 2.31 4.25
C ALA A 159 12.33 2.81 5.30
N ALA A 160 13.62 2.78 4.96
CA ALA A 160 14.70 3.30 5.81
C ALA A 160 14.57 4.79 6.15
N ASP A 161 13.94 5.60 5.27
CA ASP A 161 13.72 7.03 5.53
C ASP A 161 12.74 7.28 6.70
N TRP A 162 11.98 6.25 7.11
CA TRP A 162 11.11 6.25 8.29
C TRP A 162 11.75 5.61 9.53
N GLY A 163 13.03 5.21 9.45
CA GLY A 163 13.75 4.56 10.55
C GLY A 163 13.61 3.04 10.57
N VAL A 164 13.32 2.42 9.43
CA VAL A 164 13.34 0.95 9.32
C VAL A 164 14.78 0.42 9.29
N VAL A 165 15.12 -0.50 10.20
CA VAL A 165 16.53 -0.96 10.42
C VAL A 165 16.81 -2.42 10.08
N CYS A 166 15.78 -3.28 10.12
CA CYS A 166 15.88 -4.71 9.75
C CYS A 166 17.06 -5.50 10.35
N ASP A 167 17.45 -5.21 11.59
CA ASP A 167 18.58 -5.79 12.33
C ASP A 167 18.27 -7.14 13.01
N GLY A 168 17.06 -7.67 12.84
CA GLY A 168 16.60 -8.91 13.43
C GLY A 168 16.19 -8.83 14.90
N SER A 169 16.30 -7.65 15.53
CA SER A 169 15.98 -7.46 16.96
C SER A 169 15.10 -6.25 17.25
N THR A 170 15.34 -5.12 16.57
CA THR A 170 14.58 -3.89 16.76
C THR A 170 13.22 -4.01 16.13
N ASP A 171 12.18 -3.85 16.95
CA ASP A 171 10.82 -3.77 16.45
C ASP A 171 10.61 -2.48 15.65
N THR A 172 10.45 -2.66 14.35
CA THR A 172 10.34 -1.58 13.38
C THR A 172 8.90 -1.36 12.91
N ARG A 173 7.92 -2.03 13.54
CA ARG A 173 6.51 -1.99 13.13
C ARG A 173 5.99 -0.56 12.94
N VAL A 174 6.27 0.35 13.87
CA VAL A 174 5.78 1.75 13.79
C VAL A 174 6.37 2.48 12.58
N ALA A 175 7.69 2.35 12.39
CA ALA A 175 8.41 2.98 11.27
C ALA A 175 7.90 2.43 9.92
N LEU A 176 7.79 1.10 9.81
CA LEU A 176 7.33 0.45 8.59
C LEU A 176 5.86 0.76 8.29
N GLN A 177 4.99 0.77 9.31
CA GLN A 177 3.60 1.20 9.12
C GLN A 177 3.53 2.65 8.64
N SER A 178 4.36 3.54 9.21
CA SER A 178 4.41 4.94 8.76
C SER A 178 4.87 5.06 7.30
N ALA A 179 5.83 4.26 6.85
CA ALA A 179 6.26 4.21 5.45
C ALA A 179 5.11 3.74 4.53
N ILE A 180 4.38 2.70 4.93
CA ILE A 180 3.19 2.22 4.20
C ILE A 180 2.13 3.33 4.10
N ASP A 181 1.79 3.96 5.21
CA ASP A 181 0.75 4.99 5.27
C ASP A 181 1.11 6.23 4.44
N ASN A 182 2.40 6.56 4.32
CA ASN A 182 2.88 7.69 3.53
C ASN A 182 3.14 7.35 2.05
N THR A 183 3.10 6.09 1.65
CA THR A 183 3.29 5.70 0.24
C THR A 183 2.06 6.12 -0.56
N PRO A 184 2.17 6.96 -1.61
CA PRO A 184 1.02 7.37 -2.43
C PRO A 184 0.33 6.16 -3.06
N GLU A 185 -0.96 6.30 -3.38
CA GLU A 185 -1.69 5.28 -4.13
C GLU A 185 -1.02 5.02 -5.49
N GLY A 186 -0.85 3.74 -5.84
CA GLY A 186 -0.10 3.32 -7.02
C GLY A 186 1.43 3.51 -6.89
N GLY A 187 1.92 4.07 -5.79
CA GLY A 187 3.34 4.27 -5.53
C GLY A 187 4.06 2.99 -5.08
N THR A 188 5.40 3.02 -5.14
CA THR A 188 6.25 1.92 -4.68
C THR A 188 6.88 2.24 -3.33
N LEU A 189 6.66 1.36 -2.36
CA LEU A 189 7.44 1.27 -1.12
C LEU A 189 8.50 0.19 -1.29
N ARG A 190 9.76 0.59 -1.30
CA ARG A 190 10.90 -0.31 -1.26
C ARG A 190 11.34 -0.54 0.18
N ILE A 191 11.61 -1.80 0.53
CA ILE A 191 12.24 -2.21 1.78
C ILE A 191 13.57 -2.85 1.42
N SER A 192 14.66 -2.11 1.63
CA SER A 192 16.01 -2.59 1.38
C SER A 192 16.65 -3.23 2.62
N LYS A 193 17.71 -4.00 2.38
CA LYS A 193 18.48 -4.63 3.44
C LYS A 193 19.35 -3.59 4.16
N GLN A 194 18.90 -3.15 5.33
CA GLN A 194 19.57 -2.13 6.15
C GLN A 194 20.64 -2.68 7.10
N SER A 195 20.71 -4.00 7.26
CA SER A 195 21.65 -4.69 8.16
C SER A 195 22.13 -6.01 7.55
N THR A 196 23.07 -6.69 8.19
CA THR A 196 23.52 -8.02 7.74
C THR A 196 22.43 -9.11 7.81
N THR A 197 21.49 -9.00 8.74
CA THR A 197 20.41 -9.98 8.94
C THR A 197 19.27 -9.80 7.93
N GLY A 198 18.92 -8.56 7.59
CA GLY A 198 17.79 -8.25 6.69
C GLY A 198 16.40 -8.53 7.28
N ALA A 199 16.29 -8.91 8.56
CA ALA A 199 15.02 -9.21 9.22
C ALA A 199 14.42 -7.99 9.92
N CYS A 200 13.35 -7.45 9.32
CA CYS A 200 12.53 -6.36 9.85
C CYS A 200 11.53 -6.93 10.86
N VAL A 201 11.86 -6.86 12.14
CA VAL A 201 10.99 -7.36 13.21
C VAL A 201 9.74 -6.48 13.30
N VAL A 202 8.56 -7.09 13.30
CA VAL A 202 7.28 -6.40 13.47
C VAL A 202 6.48 -7.03 14.60
N SER A 203 6.12 -6.22 15.61
CA SER A 203 5.18 -6.63 16.65
C SER A 203 3.72 -6.56 16.19
N LYS A 204 2.80 -6.94 17.08
CA LYS A 204 1.37 -6.69 16.91
C LYS A 204 1.03 -5.23 17.23
N SER A 205 0.17 -4.61 16.41
CA SER A 205 -0.46 -3.33 16.74
C SER A 205 -1.59 -3.49 17.77
N ALA A 206 -2.35 -2.43 18.08
CA ALA A 206 -3.58 -2.58 18.87
C ALA A 206 -4.66 -3.43 18.15
N GLY A 207 -4.54 -3.63 16.84
CA GLY A 207 -5.49 -4.38 16.00
C GLY A 207 -5.10 -5.85 15.77
N PRO A 208 -5.85 -6.57 14.92
CA PRO A 208 -5.64 -7.99 14.63
C PRO A 208 -4.53 -8.23 13.59
N PHE A 209 -3.54 -7.34 13.46
CA PHE A 209 -2.44 -7.53 12.52
C PHE A 209 -1.17 -6.77 12.93
N ALA A 210 -0.04 -7.19 12.38
CA ALA A 210 1.22 -6.48 12.55
C ALA A 210 1.28 -5.22 11.68
N LEU A 211 0.93 -5.36 10.39
CA LEU A 211 0.92 -4.29 9.40
C LEU A 211 -0.43 -4.24 8.66
N SER A 212 -0.90 -3.04 8.36
CA SER A 212 -2.06 -2.80 7.48
C SER A 212 -1.69 -2.00 6.25
N VAL A 213 -2.28 -2.34 5.11
CA VAL A 213 -2.20 -1.58 3.87
C VAL A 213 -3.62 -1.17 3.49
N SER A 214 -3.94 0.12 3.54
CA SER A 214 -5.31 0.62 3.32
C SER A 214 -5.54 1.18 1.91
N LYS A 215 -4.54 1.11 1.04
CA LYS A 215 -4.57 1.67 -0.30
C LYS A 215 -3.69 0.86 -1.26
N PRO A 216 -3.95 0.89 -2.57
CA PRO A 216 -3.15 0.12 -3.53
C PRO A 216 -1.73 0.68 -3.59
N ILE A 217 -0.73 -0.16 -3.33
CA ILE A 217 0.70 0.17 -3.44
C ILE A 217 1.47 -1.02 -4.01
N HIS A 218 2.69 -0.76 -4.48
CA HIS A 218 3.69 -1.78 -4.75
C HIS A 218 4.63 -1.90 -3.55
N LEU A 219 4.51 -2.99 -2.78
CA LEU A 219 5.44 -3.35 -1.73
C LEU A 219 6.56 -4.21 -2.32
N LEU A 220 7.76 -3.63 -2.41
CA LEU A 220 8.94 -4.26 -2.98
C LEU A 220 9.99 -4.50 -1.90
N CYS A 221 10.34 -5.76 -1.64
CA CYS A 221 11.45 -6.10 -0.77
C CYS A 221 12.69 -6.49 -1.59
N ASP A 222 13.86 -6.00 -1.19
CA ASP A 222 15.13 -6.48 -1.74
C ASP A 222 15.39 -7.94 -1.36
N SER A 223 16.29 -8.60 -2.10
CA SER A 223 16.73 -9.95 -1.75
C SER A 223 17.22 -10.03 -0.30
N SER A 224 16.86 -11.12 0.39
CA SER A 224 17.19 -11.37 1.80
C SER A 224 16.54 -10.41 2.81
N VAL A 225 15.55 -9.62 2.40
CA VAL A 225 14.71 -8.86 3.34
C VAL A 225 13.54 -9.73 3.82
N ALA A 226 13.38 -9.79 5.13
CA ALA A 226 12.32 -10.54 5.79
C ALA A 226 11.44 -9.62 6.65
N ILE A 227 10.13 -9.67 6.44
CA ILE A 227 9.16 -9.15 7.39
C ILE A 227 8.95 -10.24 8.44
N LYS A 228 9.57 -10.05 9.61
CA LYS A 228 9.64 -11.03 10.69
C LYS A 228 8.63 -10.68 11.78
N PRO A 229 7.41 -11.26 11.78
CA PRO A 229 6.50 -11.07 12.90
C PRO A 229 7.13 -11.68 14.16
N ASN A 230 7.05 -10.99 15.30
CA ASN A 230 7.52 -11.51 16.58
C ASN A 230 6.39 -12.21 17.37
N SER A 231 6.75 -12.78 18.53
CA SER A 231 5.84 -13.56 19.37
C SER A 231 4.63 -12.80 19.89
N THR A 232 4.62 -11.46 19.87
CA THR A 232 3.47 -10.64 20.29
C THR A 232 2.27 -10.79 19.35
N LEU A 233 2.49 -11.20 18.10
CA LEU A 233 1.41 -11.53 17.16
C LEU A 233 0.72 -12.85 17.53
N GLY A 234 1.36 -13.69 18.36
CA GLY A 234 0.81 -14.92 18.89
C GLY A 234 0.74 -16.08 17.88
N THR A 235 0.39 -17.26 18.40
CA THR A 235 0.31 -18.53 17.66
C THR A 235 -1.10 -19.15 17.66
N THR A 236 -2.06 -18.58 18.39
CA THR A 236 -3.36 -19.23 18.66
C THR A 236 -4.58 -18.36 18.35
N SER A 237 -4.39 -17.11 17.91
CA SER A 237 -5.51 -16.22 17.64
C SER A 237 -6.01 -16.41 16.21
N SER A 238 -7.28 -16.77 16.07
CA SER A 238 -8.01 -16.89 14.81
C SER A 238 -8.15 -15.56 14.05
N VAL A 239 -7.52 -14.47 14.47
CA VAL A 239 -7.63 -13.17 13.81
C VAL A 239 -6.30 -12.48 13.53
N ASN A 240 -5.16 -12.92 14.09
CA ASN A 240 -3.92 -12.14 13.99
C ASN A 240 -3.16 -12.41 12.69
N ASP A 241 -3.09 -11.44 11.78
CA ASP A 241 -2.43 -11.60 10.46
C ASP A 241 -1.11 -10.80 10.39
N VAL A 242 -0.17 -11.21 9.53
CA VAL A 242 1.12 -10.48 9.43
C VAL A 242 0.92 -9.18 8.64
N ILE A 243 0.48 -9.28 7.39
CA ILE A 243 0.16 -8.13 6.55
C ILE A 243 -1.29 -8.24 6.11
N HIS A 244 -2.10 -7.27 6.51
CA HIS A 244 -3.52 -7.19 6.16
C HIS A 244 -3.75 -6.05 5.16
N LEU A 245 -4.15 -6.40 3.95
CA LEU A 245 -4.41 -5.48 2.86
C LEU A 245 -5.92 -5.29 2.72
N PHE A 246 -6.39 -4.08 3.01
CA PHE A 246 -7.79 -3.72 2.83
C PHE A 246 -8.04 -3.30 1.39
N GLY A 247 -9.11 -3.84 0.80
CA GLY A 247 -9.59 -3.41 -0.50
C GLY A 247 -9.86 -1.91 -0.49
N HIS A 248 -9.66 -1.28 -1.63
CA HIS A 248 -9.88 0.16 -1.79
C HIS A 248 -10.80 0.43 -2.96
N ILE A 249 -11.52 1.56 -2.94
CA ILE A 249 -12.37 1.95 -4.07
C ILE A 249 -11.54 2.20 -5.33
N ASP A 250 -10.35 2.78 -5.17
CA ASP A 250 -9.40 2.99 -6.25
C ASP A 250 -8.62 1.74 -6.66
N GLY A 251 -8.86 0.59 -6.01
CA GLY A 251 -8.31 -0.71 -6.40
C GLY A 251 -8.79 -1.19 -7.78
N ILE A 252 -9.76 -0.50 -8.40
CA ILE A 252 -10.15 -0.66 -9.81
C ILE A 252 -9.12 -0.02 -10.76
N ASN A 253 -8.51 1.08 -10.34
CA ASN A 253 -7.60 1.90 -11.15
C ASN A 253 -6.13 1.51 -10.90
N TRP A 254 -5.82 1.13 -9.66
CA TRP A 254 -4.45 0.84 -9.23
C TRP A 254 -4.30 -0.59 -8.76
N GLN A 255 -3.21 -1.21 -9.19
CA GLN A 255 -2.85 -2.56 -8.77
C GLN A 255 -2.17 -2.54 -7.39
N THR A 256 -2.43 -3.57 -6.60
CA THR A 256 -1.65 -3.87 -5.39
C THR A 256 -0.65 -4.95 -5.73
N ILE A 257 0.65 -4.69 -5.54
CA ILE A 257 1.73 -5.61 -5.93
C ILE A 257 2.57 -5.93 -4.70
N ILE A 258 2.78 -7.22 -4.42
CA ILE A 258 3.71 -7.69 -3.40
C ILE A 258 4.83 -8.47 -4.09
N GLU A 259 6.07 -8.00 -3.92
CA GLU A 259 7.22 -8.54 -4.64
C GLU A 259 8.45 -8.71 -3.75
N GLY A 260 9.09 -9.87 -3.85
CA GLY A 260 10.43 -10.11 -3.30
C GLY A 260 10.49 -10.35 -1.78
N CYS A 261 9.36 -10.23 -1.07
CA CYS A 261 9.35 -10.27 0.39
C CYS A 261 9.41 -11.69 0.94
N LEU A 262 10.33 -11.93 1.90
CA LEU A 262 10.21 -13.05 2.82
C LEU A 262 9.27 -12.66 3.96
N ILE A 263 8.31 -13.51 4.30
CA ILE A 263 7.36 -13.29 5.41
C ILE A 263 7.52 -14.45 6.40
N GLY A 264 8.19 -14.17 7.51
CA GLY A 264 8.59 -15.16 8.50
C GLY A 264 9.93 -14.86 9.17
N ASP A 265 10.34 -15.74 10.08
CA ASP A 265 11.64 -15.71 10.71
C ASP A 265 12.67 -16.54 9.90
N PRO A 266 13.61 -15.88 9.19
CA PRO A 266 14.62 -16.59 8.39
C PRO A 266 15.51 -17.52 9.23
N SER A 267 15.60 -17.30 10.54
CA SER A 267 16.41 -18.15 11.44
C SER A 267 15.68 -19.40 11.94
N ALA A 268 14.34 -19.42 11.90
CA ALA A 268 13.53 -20.51 12.45
C ALA A 268 12.67 -21.24 11.41
N ALA A 269 12.67 -20.78 10.15
CA ALA A 269 11.82 -21.30 9.07
C ALA A 269 10.32 -21.36 9.46
N SER A 270 9.86 -20.39 10.25
CA SER A 270 8.50 -20.33 10.79
C SER A 270 8.04 -18.90 11.00
N ARG A 271 6.75 -18.72 11.22
CA ARG A 271 6.09 -17.41 11.28
C ARG A 271 5.05 -17.37 12.40
N TYR A 272 4.99 -16.26 13.14
CA TYR A 272 3.88 -15.93 14.03
C TYR A 272 2.71 -15.31 13.25
N GLY A 273 1.49 -15.42 13.78
CA GLY A 273 0.26 -14.99 13.11
C GLY A 273 -0.36 -16.06 12.21
N ARG A 274 -1.69 -15.97 12.05
CA ARG A 274 -2.57 -16.87 11.32
C ARG A 274 -2.29 -16.85 9.82
N HIS A 275 -2.45 -15.71 9.16
CA HIS A 275 -2.15 -15.55 7.74
C HIS A 275 -0.84 -14.79 7.50
N GLY A 276 -0.15 -15.10 6.40
CA GLY A 276 1.00 -14.31 5.93
C GLY A 276 0.53 -13.01 5.26
N LEU A 277 -0.19 -13.16 4.15
CA LEU A 277 -0.84 -12.08 3.43
C LEU A 277 -2.35 -12.26 3.45
N VAL A 278 -3.09 -11.19 3.72
CA VAL A 278 -4.56 -11.17 3.63
C VAL A 278 -4.99 -10.05 2.70
N PHE A 279 -5.74 -10.39 1.66
CA PHE A 279 -6.44 -9.43 0.80
C PHE A 279 -7.91 -9.47 1.19
N ASP A 280 -8.42 -8.40 1.78
CA ASP A 280 -9.76 -8.33 2.36
C ASP A 280 -10.64 -7.31 1.62
N THR A 281 -11.63 -7.82 0.88
CA THR A 281 -12.71 -7.04 0.27
C THR A 281 -14.05 -7.39 0.92
N THR A 282 -14.07 -7.62 2.23
CA THR A 282 -15.33 -7.84 2.97
C THR A 282 -16.11 -6.54 3.16
N THR A 283 -15.45 -5.38 3.09
CA THR A 283 -16.12 -4.07 3.10
C THR A 283 -16.77 -3.77 1.74
N ALA A 284 -17.99 -3.25 1.74
CA ALA A 284 -18.72 -2.94 0.51
C ALA A 284 -17.99 -1.93 -0.39
N SER A 285 -18.09 -2.14 -1.70
CA SER A 285 -17.50 -1.27 -2.73
C SER A 285 -15.98 -1.13 -2.63
N THR A 286 -15.30 -2.19 -2.19
CA THR A 286 -13.84 -2.25 -2.14
C THR A 286 -13.31 -3.34 -3.06
N TYR A 287 -12.17 -3.08 -3.69
CA TYR A 287 -11.67 -3.95 -4.75
C TYR A 287 -10.17 -4.17 -4.67
N PHE A 288 -9.76 -5.34 -5.18
CA PHE A 288 -8.41 -5.58 -5.69
C PHE A 288 -8.55 -6.06 -7.14
N ARG A 289 -8.36 -5.15 -8.10
CA ARG A 289 -8.28 -5.53 -9.51
C ARG A 289 -6.83 -5.79 -9.88
N ALA A 290 -6.59 -6.95 -10.46
CA ALA A 290 -5.27 -7.40 -10.89
C ALA A 290 -4.18 -7.27 -9.81
N PRO A 291 -4.41 -7.74 -8.57
CA PRO A 291 -3.32 -7.82 -7.60
C PRO A 291 -2.27 -8.82 -8.09
N VAL A 292 -1.00 -8.51 -7.84
CA VAL A 292 0.13 -9.34 -8.25
C VAL A 292 0.93 -9.76 -7.03
N ILE A 293 1.17 -11.06 -6.88
CA ILE A 293 1.98 -11.63 -5.81
C ILE A 293 3.06 -12.51 -6.46
N LYS A 294 4.32 -12.07 -6.43
CA LYS A 294 5.42 -12.75 -7.11
C LYS A 294 6.72 -12.67 -6.32
N ASN A 295 7.58 -13.67 -6.50
CA ASN A 295 8.86 -13.79 -5.80
C ASN A 295 8.71 -13.64 -4.27
N VAL A 296 7.60 -14.10 -3.70
CA VAL A 296 7.37 -14.04 -2.25
C VAL A 296 7.71 -15.36 -1.58
N TYR A 297 8.25 -15.30 -0.37
CA TYR A 297 8.66 -16.47 0.40
C TYR A 297 7.96 -16.46 1.75
N ILE A 298 6.83 -17.15 1.84
CA ILE A 298 6.00 -17.17 3.06
C ILE A 298 6.32 -18.44 3.82
N GLN A 299 6.79 -18.29 5.05
CA GLN A 299 7.13 -19.41 5.93
C GLN A 299 5.91 -19.96 6.67
N ALA A 300 6.04 -21.18 7.15
CA ALA A 300 5.01 -21.94 7.86
C ALA A 300 4.47 -21.18 9.07
N GLY A 301 3.14 -21.22 9.23
CA GLY A 301 2.51 -20.71 10.43
C GLY A 301 2.83 -21.61 11.62
N THR A 302 3.23 -21.01 12.73
CA THR A 302 3.32 -21.68 14.04
C THR A 302 1.93 -21.97 14.61
N SER A 303 0.90 -21.26 14.16
CA SER A 303 -0.49 -21.61 14.38
C SER A 303 -0.84 -22.84 13.55
N GLY A 304 -1.50 -23.83 14.15
CA GLY A 304 -2.01 -24.98 13.43
C GLY A 304 -3.05 -24.63 12.34
N SER A 305 -3.48 -23.37 12.29
CA SER A 305 -4.48 -22.81 11.37
C SER A 305 -3.94 -21.61 10.59
N GLY A 306 -4.63 -21.29 9.49
CA GLY A 306 -4.31 -20.15 8.64
C GLY A 306 -3.68 -20.56 7.31
N TYR A 307 -3.37 -19.57 6.49
CA TYR A 307 -2.91 -19.73 5.11
C TYR A 307 -1.71 -18.83 4.86
N GLY A 308 -0.83 -19.21 3.93
CA GLY A 308 0.23 -18.31 3.48
C GLY A 308 -0.38 -17.05 2.86
N ILE A 309 -1.36 -17.24 1.98
CA ILE A 309 -2.14 -16.18 1.34
C ILE A 309 -3.63 -16.44 1.53
N ALA A 310 -4.38 -15.44 1.98
CA ALA A 310 -5.84 -15.49 2.05
C ALA A 310 -6.47 -14.34 1.26
N LEU A 311 -7.37 -14.67 0.35
CA LEU A 311 -8.21 -13.73 -0.38
C LEU A 311 -9.63 -13.88 0.16
N LEU A 312 -10.09 -12.85 0.87
CA LEU A 312 -11.35 -12.84 1.60
C LEU A 312 -12.30 -11.83 0.98
N ASN A 313 -13.48 -12.28 0.62
CA ASN A 313 -14.53 -11.43 0.10
C ASN A 313 -15.89 -11.73 0.76
N SER A 314 -16.70 -10.70 0.90
CA SER A 314 -18.12 -10.85 1.23
C SER A 314 -18.93 -10.76 -0.06
N VAL A 315 -19.51 -11.88 -0.51
CA VAL A 315 -20.36 -11.92 -1.72
C VAL A 315 -21.62 -11.06 -1.57
N VAL A 316 -22.04 -10.76 -0.34
CA VAL A 316 -23.14 -9.82 -0.05
C VAL A 316 -22.71 -8.38 -0.37
N ASN A 317 -21.51 -8.01 0.05
CA ASN A 317 -21.01 -6.64 -0.04
C ASN A 317 -20.35 -6.35 -1.40
N ASN A 318 -19.71 -7.36 -2.01
CA ASN A 318 -19.09 -7.29 -3.31
C ASN A 318 -19.47 -8.56 -4.12
N PRO A 319 -20.66 -8.57 -4.75
CA PRO A 319 -21.17 -9.72 -5.52
C PRO A 319 -20.26 -10.13 -6.69
N ASN A 320 -19.47 -9.19 -7.21
CA ASN A 320 -18.48 -9.45 -8.27
C ASN A 320 -17.19 -10.12 -7.75
N GLY A 321 -17.17 -10.50 -6.47
CA GLY A 321 -16.08 -11.21 -5.82
C GLY A 321 -14.98 -10.33 -5.21
N GLY A 322 -15.02 -9.01 -5.44
CA GLY A 322 -14.11 -8.00 -4.87
C GLY A 322 -12.65 -8.09 -5.34
N ILE A 323 -12.13 -9.29 -5.55
CA ILE A 323 -10.77 -9.62 -5.95
C ILE A 323 -10.83 -10.38 -7.27
N TYR A 324 -10.30 -9.82 -8.34
CA TYR A 324 -10.41 -10.41 -9.69
C TYR A 324 -9.21 -10.02 -10.55
N GLN A 325 -8.97 -10.80 -11.61
CA GLN A 325 -7.79 -10.67 -12.49
C GLN A 325 -6.45 -10.89 -11.75
N ALA A 326 -6.47 -11.58 -10.62
CA ALA A 326 -5.30 -11.75 -9.76
C ALA A 326 -4.25 -12.67 -10.39
N ASP A 327 -2.98 -12.32 -10.19
CA ASP A 327 -1.82 -13.10 -10.63
C ASP A 327 -0.95 -13.47 -9.43
N ILE A 328 -0.88 -14.75 -9.10
CA ILE A 328 -0.36 -15.24 -7.83
C ILE A 328 0.66 -16.34 -8.08
N GLY A 329 1.83 -16.22 -7.46
CA GLY A 329 2.71 -17.35 -7.22
C GLY A 329 3.97 -17.40 -8.06
N ALA A 330 4.11 -16.61 -9.12
CA ALA A 330 5.29 -16.63 -9.99
C ALA A 330 6.59 -16.54 -9.16
N GLY A 331 7.41 -17.58 -9.19
CA GLY A 331 8.69 -17.65 -8.46
C GLY A 331 8.56 -17.65 -6.94
N SER A 332 7.39 -18.00 -6.40
CA SER A 332 7.08 -17.89 -4.98
C SER A 332 7.12 -19.24 -4.25
N ILE A 333 7.42 -19.20 -2.95
CA ILE A 333 7.27 -20.33 -2.02
C ILE A 333 6.22 -19.95 -0.99
N ILE A 334 5.11 -20.70 -0.94
CA ILE A 334 3.93 -20.35 -0.15
C ILE A 334 3.62 -21.48 0.84
N GLN A 335 4.25 -21.46 2.01
CA GLN A 335 3.91 -22.39 3.09
C GLN A 335 2.57 -22.00 3.73
N GLY A 336 1.77 -23.02 4.05
CA GLY A 336 0.39 -22.85 4.55
C GLY A 336 -0.67 -22.72 3.45
N GLY A 337 -0.29 -22.74 2.18
CA GLY A 337 -1.25 -22.77 1.06
C GLY A 337 -1.97 -21.44 0.80
N ILE A 338 -3.03 -21.53 -0.01
CA ILE A 338 -3.78 -20.36 -0.51
C ILE A 338 -5.28 -20.57 -0.27
N LEU A 339 -5.93 -19.56 0.30
CA LEU A 339 -7.38 -19.52 0.48
C LEU A 339 -7.99 -18.52 -0.51
N LEU A 340 -8.93 -18.99 -1.33
CA LEU A 340 -9.85 -18.15 -2.10
C LEU A 340 -11.25 -18.29 -1.49
N SER A 341 -11.74 -17.26 -0.80
CA SER A 341 -13.04 -17.25 -0.12
C SER A 341 -13.94 -16.17 -0.69
N GLY A 342 -14.87 -16.57 -1.55
CA GLY A 342 -15.81 -15.68 -2.24
C GLY A 342 -15.15 -14.80 -3.30
N THR A 343 -13.98 -15.18 -3.85
CA THR A 343 -13.21 -14.33 -4.78
C THR A 343 -13.88 -14.19 -6.14
N GLY A 344 -13.49 -13.18 -6.91
CA GLY A 344 -14.02 -12.90 -8.25
C GLY A 344 -13.38 -13.73 -9.36
N ASP A 345 -13.49 -13.19 -10.57
CA ASP A 345 -13.13 -13.90 -11.81
C ASP A 345 -11.64 -13.78 -12.19
N SER A 346 -11.19 -14.66 -13.08
CA SER A 346 -9.86 -14.61 -13.71
C SER A 346 -8.71 -14.65 -12.71
N ILE A 347 -8.71 -15.65 -11.82
CA ILE A 347 -7.64 -15.86 -10.84
C ILE A 347 -6.62 -16.85 -11.41
N ASN A 348 -5.37 -16.41 -11.52
CA ASN A 348 -4.26 -17.22 -12.00
C ASN A 348 -3.28 -17.51 -10.86
N ILE A 349 -3.10 -18.78 -10.53
CA ILE A 349 -2.11 -19.25 -9.56
C ILE A 349 -1.10 -20.13 -10.30
N HIS A 350 0.17 -19.74 -10.35
CA HIS A 350 1.12 -20.42 -11.21
C HIS A 350 2.58 -20.34 -10.75
N ASP A 351 3.38 -21.29 -11.23
CA ASP A 351 4.84 -21.34 -11.08
C ASP A 351 5.32 -21.13 -9.62
N ALA A 352 4.58 -21.71 -8.68
CA ALA A 352 4.81 -21.61 -7.24
C ALA A 352 5.09 -22.97 -6.62
N ILE A 353 5.88 -22.96 -5.53
CA ILE A 353 6.08 -24.11 -4.66
C ILE A 353 5.19 -23.96 -3.44
N ILE A 354 4.40 -24.99 -3.13
CA ILE A 354 3.51 -25.05 -1.96
C ILE A 354 3.97 -26.25 -1.11
N PRO A 355 5.01 -26.07 -0.27
CA PRO A 355 5.68 -27.17 0.40
C PRO A 355 5.13 -27.43 1.81
N TYR A 356 5.31 -28.66 2.28
CA TYR A 356 4.69 -29.20 3.49
C TYR A 356 4.85 -28.28 4.68
N ASN A 357 3.74 -27.99 5.37
CA ASN A 357 3.79 -27.42 6.70
C ASN A 357 3.55 -28.50 7.76
N ALA A 358 4.65 -28.98 8.38
CA ALA A 358 4.63 -30.00 9.43
C ALA A 358 3.91 -29.57 10.72
N THR A 359 3.73 -28.26 10.96
CA THR A 359 3.13 -27.73 12.20
C THR A 359 1.64 -27.44 12.09
N ALA A 360 1.05 -27.55 10.90
CA ALA A 360 -0.37 -27.28 10.70
C ALA A 360 -1.25 -28.52 11.00
N SER A 361 -2.34 -28.31 11.73
CA SER A 361 -3.38 -29.33 11.89
C SER A 361 -4.04 -29.60 10.54
N ALA A 362 -4.72 -30.75 10.43
CA ALA A 362 -5.19 -31.36 9.19
C ALA A 362 -6.07 -30.49 8.25
N ASP A 363 -6.39 -29.24 8.58
CA ASP A 363 -7.40 -28.44 7.88
C ASP A 363 -6.89 -27.46 6.83
N ASN A 364 -5.64 -26.97 6.89
CA ASN A 364 -5.22 -25.85 6.02
C ASN A 364 -3.80 -25.99 5.43
N ASN A 365 -3.62 -26.84 4.42
CA ASN A 365 -2.30 -27.04 3.84
C ASN A 365 -2.29 -27.09 2.31
N GLY A 366 -3.37 -26.66 1.66
CA GLY A 366 -3.57 -26.78 0.23
C GLY A 366 -3.98 -25.47 -0.44
N ILE A 367 -4.57 -25.57 -1.62
CA ILE A 367 -5.35 -24.46 -2.20
C ILE A 367 -6.82 -24.75 -1.98
N PHE A 368 -7.54 -23.85 -1.30
CA PHE A 368 -8.99 -23.89 -1.20
C PHE A 368 -9.60 -22.87 -2.16
N ILE A 369 -10.55 -23.31 -2.97
CA ILE A 369 -11.21 -22.50 -4.00
C ILE A 369 -12.71 -22.46 -3.76
N ASP A 370 -13.20 -21.28 -3.38
CA ASP A 370 -14.62 -20.95 -3.31
C ASP A 370 -14.82 -19.58 -3.95
N VAL A 371 -15.20 -19.55 -5.24
CA VAL A 371 -15.42 -18.29 -5.96
C VAL A 371 -16.81 -17.72 -5.67
N ALA A 372 -16.97 -16.42 -5.90
CA ALA A 372 -18.23 -15.72 -5.73
C ALA A 372 -19.33 -16.31 -6.63
N ASN A 373 -20.40 -16.76 -5.98
CA ASN A 373 -21.65 -17.15 -6.63
C ASN A 373 -22.76 -16.18 -6.20
N GLY A 374 -22.76 -14.99 -6.80
CA GLY A 374 -23.73 -13.93 -6.51
C GLY A 374 -24.97 -13.99 -7.40
N GLY A 375 -26.00 -13.20 -7.07
CA GLY A 375 -27.24 -13.11 -7.86
C GLY A 375 -27.05 -12.61 -9.30
N SER A 376 -25.88 -12.04 -9.62
CA SER A 376 -25.47 -11.58 -10.95
C SER A 376 -24.84 -12.68 -11.82
N GLY A 377 -24.75 -13.91 -11.31
CA GLY A 377 -24.06 -15.03 -11.95
C GLY A 377 -22.77 -15.43 -11.20
N MET A 378 -22.25 -16.60 -11.56
CA MET A 378 -20.99 -17.10 -11.03
C MET A 378 -19.81 -16.42 -11.71
N ALA A 379 -18.92 -15.81 -10.92
CA ALA A 379 -17.54 -15.63 -11.35
C ALA A 379 -16.85 -17.00 -11.45
N GLY A 380 -15.70 -17.12 -12.12
CA GLY A 380 -14.84 -18.26 -11.77
C GLY A 380 -14.08 -18.94 -12.88
N ASN A 381 -13.47 -18.19 -13.78
CA ASN A 381 -12.25 -18.67 -14.41
C ASN A 381 -11.14 -18.67 -13.36
N THR A 382 -10.72 -19.84 -12.93
CA THR A 382 -9.57 -20.03 -12.05
C THR A 382 -8.61 -21.00 -12.70
N THR A 383 -7.33 -20.63 -12.79
CA THR A 383 -6.29 -21.45 -13.40
C THR A 383 -5.18 -21.72 -12.41
N LEU A 384 -4.84 -22.99 -12.22
CA LEU A 384 -3.69 -23.49 -11.47
C LEU A 384 -2.70 -24.07 -12.48
N ARG A 385 -1.49 -23.50 -12.58
CA ARG A 385 -0.52 -23.90 -13.61
C ARG A 385 0.88 -24.15 -13.06
N ASN A 386 1.49 -25.27 -13.44
CA ASN A 386 2.88 -25.59 -13.08
C ASN A 386 3.20 -25.42 -11.59
N LEU A 387 2.29 -25.87 -10.72
CA LEU A 387 2.50 -25.80 -9.27
C LEU A 387 3.32 -27.01 -8.81
N ASN A 388 4.21 -26.83 -7.84
CA ASN A 388 4.87 -27.92 -7.14
C ASN A 388 4.30 -28.02 -5.71
N PHE A 389 3.51 -29.06 -5.48
CA PHE A 389 2.87 -29.34 -4.20
C PHE A 389 3.55 -30.50 -3.49
N SER A 390 3.77 -30.29 -2.20
CA SER A 390 4.30 -31.30 -1.30
C SER A 390 3.54 -31.18 0.01
N GLN A 391 2.24 -31.50 0.05
CA GLN A 391 1.37 -31.22 1.20
C GLN A 391 0.45 -32.41 1.51
N PRO A 392 -0.10 -32.52 2.74
CA PRO A 392 -1.12 -33.50 3.05
C PRO A 392 -2.32 -33.30 2.13
N LYS A 393 -2.97 -32.12 2.19
CA LYS A 393 -4.10 -31.73 1.33
C LYS A 393 -3.58 -30.94 0.12
N GLY A 394 -4.04 -31.27 -1.07
CA GLY A 394 -3.68 -30.53 -2.30
C GLY A 394 -4.69 -29.44 -2.63
N VAL A 395 -5.45 -29.59 -3.71
CA VAL A 395 -6.45 -28.61 -4.18
C VAL A 395 -7.85 -29.06 -3.75
N ASN A 396 -8.59 -28.20 -3.04
CA ASN A 396 -10.00 -28.41 -2.72
C ASN A 396 -10.85 -27.31 -3.37
N VAL A 397 -11.89 -27.73 -4.10
CA VAL A 397 -12.74 -26.85 -4.88
C VAL A 397 -14.17 -27.00 -4.38
N SER A 398 -14.69 -25.94 -3.77
CA SER A 398 -16.06 -25.85 -3.26
C SER A 398 -16.99 -25.13 -4.24
N CYS A 399 -16.47 -24.16 -4.99
CA CYS A 399 -17.20 -23.44 -6.02
C CYS A 399 -16.24 -22.90 -7.09
N ALA A 400 -16.57 -23.12 -8.37
CA ALA A 400 -15.85 -22.57 -9.52
C ALA A 400 -16.73 -22.65 -10.78
N TYR A 401 -16.68 -21.65 -11.65
CA TYR A 401 -17.36 -21.74 -12.95
C TYR A 401 -16.53 -22.58 -13.92
N ASN A 402 -15.30 -22.17 -14.20
CA ASN A 402 -14.32 -22.91 -15.00
C ASN A 402 -12.99 -23.02 -14.24
N LEU A 403 -12.65 -24.23 -13.82
CA LEU A 403 -11.36 -24.54 -13.25
C LEU A 403 -10.46 -25.20 -14.30
N LEU A 404 -9.23 -24.71 -14.42
CA LEU A 404 -8.14 -25.40 -15.11
C LEU A 404 -7.04 -25.71 -14.12
N ILE A 405 -6.67 -26.99 -14.01
CA ILE A 405 -5.43 -27.46 -13.39
C ILE A 405 -4.59 -28.01 -14.53
N ASP A 406 -3.44 -27.39 -14.81
CA ASP A 406 -2.61 -27.73 -15.97
C ASP A 406 -1.13 -27.77 -15.60
N GLY A 407 -0.51 -28.94 -15.76
CA GLY A 407 0.90 -29.14 -15.43
C GLY A 407 1.16 -29.20 -13.92
N GLY A 408 2.44 -29.32 -13.56
CA GLY A 408 2.89 -29.34 -12.17
C GLY A 408 3.02 -30.74 -11.57
N GLU A 409 3.55 -30.76 -10.36
CA GLU A 409 3.80 -31.95 -9.54
C GLU A 409 2.98 -31.85 -8.25
N TYR A 410 2.18 -32.87 -7.97
CA TYR A 410 1.30 -32.95 -6.83
C TYR A 410 1.64 -34.18 -6.01
N GLU A 411 2.45 -33.99 -4.98
CA GLU A 411 2.84 -35.04 -4.07
C GLU A 411 2.14 -34.91 -2.71
N GLY A 412 1.47 -35.99 -2.30
CA GLY A 412 0.95 -36.11 -0.95
C GLY A 412 1.95 -36.72 0.02
N GLN A 413 2.21 -36.05 1.14
CA GLN A 413 3.25 -36.40 2.11
C GLN A 413 2.76 -36.75 3.54
N ALA A 414 1.45 -36.85 3.80
CA ALA A 414 0.96 -37.29 5.10
C ALA A 414 -0.41 -37.94 5.04
N THR A 415 -0.64 -38.95 5.88
CA THR A 415 -1.87 -39.76 5.91
C THR A 415 -3.12 -38.91 5.94
N LEU A 416 -3.91 -39.01 4.88
CA LEU A 416 -5.21 -38.38 4.76
C LEU A 416 -6.31 -39.43 4.71
N THR A 417 -6.91 -39.75 5.86
CA THR A 417 -8.10 -40.60 5.84
C THR A 417 -9.28 -39.81 5.27
N GLY A 418 -9.82 -40.24 4.12
CA GLY A 418 -11.05 -39.67 3.55
C GLY A 418 -10.91 -38.37 2.75
N ASN A 419 -9.69 -37.90 2.47
CA ASN A 419 -9.45 -36.73 1.62
C ASN A 419 -8.76 -37.13 0.31
N ALA A 420 -8.77 -36.21 -0.67
CA ALA A 420 -8.09 -36.36 -1.94
C ALA A 420 -7.01 -35.27 -2.13
N LEU A 421 -5.98 -35.55 -2.94
CA LEU A 421 -5.03 -34.52 -3.37
C LEU A 421 -5.69 -33.48 -4.24
N ILE A 422 -6.52 -33.89 -5.20
CA ILE A 422 -7.38 -32.98 -5.97
C ILE A 422 -8.83 -33.35 -5.65
N ASP A 423 -9.55 -32.45 -4.99
CA ASP A 423 -10.92 -32.66 -4.53
C ASP A 423 -11.84 -31.62 -5.14
N VAL A 424 -12.60 -32.03 -6.16
CA VAL A 424 -13.62 -31.20 -6.82
C VAL A 424 -14.97 -31.55 -6.21
N SER A 425 -15.32 -30.81 -5.16
CA SER A 425 -16.43 -31.15 -4.27
C SER A 425 -17.74 -30.46 -4.62
N GLY A 426 -17.70 -29.27 -5.21
CA GLY A 426 -18.90 -28.46 -5.47
C GLY A 426 -19.79 -28.26 -4.24
N ALA A 427 -19.18 -28.16 -3.05
CA ALA A 427 -19.93 -28.13 -1.79
C ALA A 427 -20.67 -26.79 -1.57
N THR A 428 -20.12 -25.67 -2.04
CA THR A 428 -20.76 -24.35 -1.95
C THR A 428 -21.66 -24.09 -3.17
N CYS A 429 -21.22 -24.48 -4.37
CA CYS A 429 -21.98 -24.31 -5.60
C CYS A 429 -21.66 -25.41 -6.63
N THR A 430 -22.48 -25.53 -7.67
CA THR A 430 -22.17 -26.42 -8.79
C THR A 430 -20.91 -25.97 -9.49
N VAL A 431 -19.92 -26.86 -9.58
CA VAL A 431 -18.72 -26.59 -10.40
C VAL A 431 -19.08 -26.87 -11.85
N VAL A 432 -19.10 -25.85 -12.71
CA VAL A 432 -19.68 -25.96 -14.06
C VAL A 432 -18.74 -26.72 -15.00
N GLY A 433 -17.47 -26.32 -15.05
CA GLY A 433 -16.44 -26.95 -15.88
C GLY A 433 -15.13 -27.12 -15.12
N THR A 434 -14.50 -28.28 -15.24
CA THR A 434 -13.15 -28.52 -14.69
C THR A 434 -12.30 -29.31 -15.68
N LYS A 435 -11.05 -28.87 -15.86
CA LYS A 435 -10.05 -29.58 -16.65
C LYS A 435 -8.85 -29.85 -15.76
N ILE A 436 -8.47 -31.11 -15.62
CA ILE A 436 -7.27 -31.55 -14.90
C ILE A 436 -6.36 -32.22 -15.92
N ARG A 437 -5.25 -31.56 -16.26
CA ARG A 437 -4.40 -31.98 -17.37
C ARG A 437 -2.92 -31.88 -17.08
N ASN A 438 -2.16 -32.75 -17.75
CA ASN A 438 -0.70 -32.71 -17.79
C ASN A 438 -0.02 -32.71 -16.40
N ALA A 439 -0.72 -33.11 -15.35
CA ALA A 439 -0.20 -33.10 -13.99
C ALA A 439 0.48 -34.43 -13.66
N GLN A 440 1.57 -34.38 -12.90
CA GLN A 440 2.11 -35.53 -12.21
C GLN A 440 1.49 -35.59 -10.81
N ILE A 441 0.71 -36.62 -10.53
CA ILE A 441 -0.03 -36.76 -9.27
C ILE A 441 0.44 -38.05 -8.59
N GLN A 442 1.05 -37.91 -7.43
CA GLN A 442 1.57 -39.05 -6.70
C GLN A 442 1.36 -38.93 -5.21
N TYR A 443 1.50 -40.07 -4.54
CA TYR A 443 1.41 -40.11 -3.09
C TYR A 443 2.61 -40.86 -2.53
N THR A 444 3.14 -40.38 -1.41
CA THR A 444 4.32 -41.00 -0.79
C THR A 444 3.96 -42.35 -0.19
N ALA A 445 4.83 -43.35 -0.36
CA ALA A 445 4.63 -44.69 0.20
C ALA A 445 4.51 -44.68 1.72
N GLY A 446 3.64 -45.55 2.26
CA GLY A 446 3.49 -45.76 3.71
C GLY A 446 2.41 -44.92 4.42
N PHE A 447 1.68 -44.05 3.70
CA PHE A 447 0.74 -43.09 4.29
C PHE A 447 -0.77 -43.39 4.04
N GLY A 448 -1.17 -44.67 4.14
CA GLY A 448 -2.57 -45.09 3.94
C GLY A 448 -3.00 -45.21 2.47
N THR A 449 -4.30 -45.05 2.19
CA THR A 449 -4.89 -45.16 0.84
C THR A 449 -5.73 -43.92 0.47
N PRO A 450 -5.13 -42.72 0.40
CA PRO A 450 -5.88 -41.51 0.06
C PRO A 450 -6.14 -41.42 -1.42
N LEU A 451 -7.22 -40.74 -1.80
CA LEU A 451 -7.52 -40.52 -3.20
C LEU A 451 -6.52 -39.53 -3.81
N LEU A 452 -6.07 -39.80 -5.02
CA LEU A 452 -5.36 -38.81 -5.84
C LEU A 452 -6.35 -37.78 -6.37
N CYS A 453 -7.54 -38.23 -6.76
CA CYS A 453 -8.62 -37.36 -7.22
C CYS A 453 -9.98 -37.77 -6.68
N ARG A 454 -10.78 -36.80 -6.23
CA ARG A 454 -12.19 -36.98 -5.90
C ARG A 454 -13.04 -35.99 -6.69
N ILE A 455 -14.11 -36.53 -7.28
CA ILE A 455 -15.11 -35.78 -8.01
C ILE A 455 -16.47 -36.14 -7.42
N THR A 456 -17.23 -35.16 -6.96
CA THR A 456 -18.58 -35.37 -6.43
C THR A 456 -19.66 -35.21 -7.51
N ALA A 457 -20.92 -35.48 -7.16
CA ALA A 457 -22.03 -35.41 -8.10
C ALA A 457 -22.38 -33.97 -8.54
N ASN A 458 -22.00 -32.95 -7.77
CA ASN A 458 -22.33 -31.55 -8.06
C ASN A 458 -21.30 -30.88 -8.99
N VAL A 459 -20.83 -31.63 -9.99
CA VAL A 459 -19.86 -31.14 -10.98
C VAL A 459 -20.37 -31.43 -12.39
N GLY A 460 -20.57 -30.38 -13.17
CA GLY A 460 -21.32 -30.39 -14.43
C GLY A 460 -20.56 -30.91 -15.64
N HIS A 461 -19.25 -30.65 -15.77
CA HIS A 461 -18.40 -31.18 -16.83
C HIS A 461 -16.95 -31.29 -16.34
N ILE A 462 -16.34 -32.46 -16.50
CA ILE A 462 -14.94 -32.69 -16.13
C ILE A 462 -14.18 -33.36 -17.26
N VAL A 463 -12.97 -32.86 -17.54
CA VAL A 463 -11.99 -33.54 -18.39
C VAL A 463 -10.76 -33.88 -17.56
N PHE A 464 -10.44 -35.17 -17.49
CA PHE A 464 -9.26 -35.70 -16.81
C PHE A 464 -8.34 -36.38 -17.84
N ASP A 465 -7.28 -35.70 -18.26
CA ASP A 465 -6.54 -36.07 -19.48
C ASP A 465 -5.05 -35.68 -19.44
N GLY A 466 -4.17 -36.52 -19.98
CA GLY A 466 -2.72 -36.27 -20.08
C GLY A 466 -1.96 -36.33 -18.76
N ASN A 467 -2.56 -36.84 -17.68
CA ASN A 467 -1.93 -36.89 -16.37
C ASN A 467 -1.07 -38.16 -16.21
N THR A 468 -0.07 -38.08 -15.33
CA THR A 468 0.70 -39.24 -14.85
C THR A 468 0.36 -39.47 -13.39
N LEU A 469 -0.12 -40.66 -13.06
CA LEU A 469 -0.54 -41.01 -11.71
C LEU A 469 0.28 -42.17 -11.17
N ALA A 470 0.80 -42.01 -9.95
CA ALA A 470 1.52 -43.06 -9.25
C ALA A 470 0.96 -43.24 -7.84
N THR A 471 0.53 -44.46 -7.51
CA THR A 471 0.20 -44.84 -6.14
C THR A 471 1.22 -45.85 -5.60
N PRO A 472 1.64 -45.71 -4.34
CA PRO A 472 2.59 -46.63 -3.73
C PRO A 472 1.95 -47.98 -3.33
N THR A 473 0.62 -48.07 -3.36
CA THR A 473 -0.17 -49.28 -3.05
C THR A 473 -1.25 -49.49 -4.10
N SER A 474 -1.67 -50.75 -4.29
CA SER A 474 -2.69 -51.14 -5.28
C SER A 474 -4.10 -50.83 -4.77
N TYR A 475 -4.53 -49.58 -4.85
CA TYR A 475 -5.91 -49.15 -4.58
C TYR A 475 -6.43 -48.29 -5.72
N THR A 476 -7.75 -48.06 -5.75
CA THR A 476 -8.37 -47.19 -6.74
C THR A 476 -8.05 -45.72 -6.45
N PRO A 477 -7.22 -45.06 -7.28
CA PRO A 477 -6.69 -43.73 -6.97
C PRO A 477 -7.74 -42.63 -7.07
N CYS A 478 -8.79 -42.81 -7.89
CA CYS A 478 -9.76 -41.78 -8.16
C CYS A 478 -11.19 -42.22 -7.84
N SER A 479 -12.00 -41.33 -7.27
CA SER A 479 -13.43 -41.56 -7.10
C SER A 479 -14.26 -40.55 -7.88
N ASN A 480 -15.31 -41.01 -8.57
CA ASN A 480 -16.21 -40.19 -9.34
C ASN A 480 -17.67 -40.44 -8.96
N ALA A 481 -18.41 -39.36 -8.71
CA ALA A 481 -19.86 -39.37 -8.60
C ALA A 481 -20.56 -38.50 -9.66
N SER A 482 -19.82 -37.79 -10.51
CA SER A 482 -20.39 -37.00 -11.61
C SER A 482 -20.78 -37.89 -12.79
N THR A 483 -21.89 -37.57 -13.44
CA THR A 483 -22.34 -38.22 -14.69
C THR A 483 -21.68 -37.63 -15.93
N ALA A 484 -20.84 -36.61 -15.79
CA ALA A 484 -20.25 -35.85 -16.89
C ALA A 484 -18.70 -35.92 -16.93
N LEU A 485 -18.12 -36.89 -16.24
CA LEU A 485 -16.68 -37.14 -16.28
C LEU A 485 -16.27 -37.72 -17.64
N GLN A 486 -15.31 -37.07 -18.28
CA GLN A 486 -14.58 -37.55 -19.45
C GLN A 486 -13.15 -37.88 -19.06
N VAL A 487 -12.74 -39.13 -19.30
CA VAL A 487 -11.37 -39.59 -19.02
C VAL A 487 -10.65 -39.80 -20.35
N GLY A 488 -9.61 -39.00 -20.58
CA GLY A 488 -8.70 -39.14 -21.72
C GLY A 488 -7.52 -40.08 -21.43
N PRO A 489 -6.53 -40.15 -22.33
CA PRO A 489 -5.29 -40.88 -22.09
C PRO A 489 -4.57 -40.37 -20.84
N ASN A 490 -4.29 -41.26 -19.88
CA ASN A 490 -3.49 -40.95 -18.71
C ASN A 490 -2.49 -42.11 -18.49
N SER A 491 -1.33 -41.81 -17.93
CA SER A 491 -0.36 -42.83 -17.53
C SER A 491 -0.63 -43.25 -16.09
N TRP A 492 -0.82 -44.55 -15.86
CA TRP A 492 -1.12 -45.11 -14.54
C TRP A 492 -0.03 -46.08 -14.12
N ASN A 493 0.70 -45.72 -13.06
CA ASN A 493 1.64 -46.61 -12.41
C ASN A 493 0.96 -47.36 -11.26
N THR A 494 -0.19 -47.97 -11.55
CA THR A 494 -0.95 -48.79 -10.60
C THR A 494 -1.55 -49.98 -11.34
N GLY A 495 -1.61 -51.15 -10.70
CA GLY A 495 -2.28 -52.33 -11.25
C GLY A 495 -3.78 -52.40 -10.94
N ALA A 496 -4.37 -51.34 -10.37
CA ALA A 496 -5.73 -51.34 -9.84
C ALA A 496 -6.71 -50.63 -10.79
N THR A 497 -8.02 -50.82 -10.59
CA THR A 497 -9.04 -50.03 -11.30
C THR A 497 -8.83 -48.54 -11.02
N HIS A 498 -8.76 -47.73 -12.09
CA HIS A 498 -8.38 -46.32 -12.00
C HIS A 498 -9.45 -45.42 -11.34
N PHE A 499 -10.73 -45.69 -11.60
CA PHE A 499 -11.85 -44.93 -11.05
C PHE A 499 -12.87 -45.85 -10.35
N SER A 500 -13.41 -45.40 -9.22
CA SER A 500 -14.58 -46.00 -8.55
C SER A 500 -15.80 -45.08 -8.66
N GLY A 501 -17.01 -45.65 -8.62
CA GLY A 501 -18.27 -44.90 -8.54
C GLY A 501 -19.03 -44.85 -9.86
N THR A 502 -19.61 -43.70 -10.20
CA THR A 502 -20.35 -43.50 -11.45
C THR A 502 -19.42 -43.68 -12.65
N ALA A 503 -19.84 -44.50 -13.62
CA ALA A 503 -19.07 -44.72 -14.84
C ALA A 503 -18.84 -43.39 -15.59
N ALA A 504 -17.65 -43.22 -16.13
CA ALA A 504 -17.33 -42.04 -16.93
C ALA A 504 -18.26 -41.97 -18.16
N ALA A 505 -18.72 -40.76 -18.49
CA ALA A 505 -19.66 -40.50 -19.58
C ALA A 505 -19.11 -40.96 -20.93
N ASN A 506 -17.79 -40.88 -21.11
CA ASN A 506 -17.03 -41.45 -22.21
C ASN A 506 -15.61 -41.73 -21.71
N THR A 507 -15.18 -42.99 -21.76
CA THR A 507 -13.75 -43.34 -21.70
C THR A 507 -13.25 -43.29 -23.13
N PHE A 508 -12.37 -42.36 -23.47
CA PHE A 508 -11.70 -42.44 -24.76
C PHE A 508 -10.82 -43.69 -24.70
N GLY A 509 -11.25 -44.77 -25.35
CA GLY A 509 -10.56 -46.05 -25.32
C GLY A 509 -9.09 -45.88 -25.70
N GLY A 510 -8.21 -46.10 -24.74
CA GLY A 510 -6.77 -46.16 -24.92
C GLY A 510 -6.23 -47.14 -23.89
N GLY A 511 -5.81 -48.31 -24.38
CA GLY A 511 -5.22 -49.38 -23.57
C GLY A 511 -3.77 -49.15 -23.23
#